data_AF-A0AAP7C5E0-F1
#
_entry.id   AF-A0AAP7C5E0-F1
#
_cell.length_a   1.000
_cell.length_b   1.000
_cell.length_c   1.000
_cell.angle_alpha   90.00
_cell.angle_beta   90.00
_cell.angle_gamma   90.00
#
_symmetry.space_group_name_H-M   'P 1'
#
loop_
_entity.id
_entity.type
_entity.pdbx_description
1 polymer ?
#
loop_
_entity_poly.entity_id
_entity_poly.type
_entity_poly.pdbx_seq_one_letter_code
_entity_poly.pdbx_strand_id
1 'polypeptide(L)'
;MYSLDFLASKLDGEVKGDKSIEITRIATLEKAGVGDISFCTNPKYLKALSETKASAVLITEEALEFCNTNAVVLSNPYMALAKVMELFDKSPQPDGKIHSKAVIASSAIIGENVTIGANAVVGENVVIGDNVFIGSCATIDEGTKIGNATLIKSNVSIAHDVQIGANCIIHQNAVIGCDGFGNARDDDGSWTKIPQLGRVIIEDDVEIGSGTTVDRGAIDDTVIKKGARIDNLVQIAHNVIIGRNTALAGVTAVAGSTTIGDNCLIGGQSAITGHISICDNTIIGGASNIGKSITQPGMYYAAFEAKTRIQWGRFVAKLSKIDSLIKKVKQLEDKLNK
;
A
#
# COMPACT_ATOMS: atom_id res chain seq x y z
N MET A 1 -25.00 4.26 -14.19
CA MET A 1 -25.11 4.17 -15.65
C MET A 1 -24.69 5.53 -16.18
N TYR A 2 -23.80 5.56 -17.15
CA TYR A 2 -23.23 6.78 -17.72
C TYR A 2 -23.12 6.63 -19.23
N SER A 3 -23.34 7.70 -20.00
CA SER A 3 -23.07 7.67 -21.43
C SER A 3 -21.56 7.63 -21.69
N LEU A 4 -21.15 7.08 -22.84
CA LEU A 4 -19.75 7.07 -23.25
C LEU A 4 -19.18 8.49 -23.40
N ASP A 5 -19.98 9.43 -23.91
CA ASP A 5 -19.62 10.85 -24.00
C ASP A 5 -19.34 11.47 -22.63
N PHE A 6 -20.20 11.18 -21.64
CA PHE A 6 -19.99 11.67 -20.27
C PHE A 6 -18.69 11.10 -19.69
N LEU A 7 -18.45 9.80 -19.84
CA LEU A 7 -17.21 9.19 -19.38
C LEU A 7 -16.00 9.84 -20.07
N ALA A 8 -16.01 9.97 -21.39
CA ALA A 8 -14.92 10.60 -22.14
C ALA A 8 -14.64 12.05 -21.67
N SER A 9 -15.68 12.83 -21.37
CA SER A 9 -15.55 14.21 -20.85
C SER A 9 -14.83 14.30 -19.49
N LYS A 10 -14.81 13.22 -18.70
CA LYS A 10 -14.08 13.14 -17.42
C LYS A 10 -12.62 12.69 -17.58
N LEU A 11 -12.27 12.18 -18.76
CA LEU A 11 -11.01 11.51 -19.02
C LEU A 11 -10.10 12.29 -19.98
N ASP A 12 -10.58 13.42 -20.52
CA ASP A 12 -9.92 14.18 -21.59
C ASP A 12 -9.58 13.30 -22.81
N GLY A 13 -10.46 12.32 -23.10
CA GLY A 13 -10.27 11.34 -24.17
C GLY A 13 -11.18 11.58 -25.39
N GLU A 14 -10.74 11.16 -26.57
CA GLU A 14 -11.53 11.25 -27.79
C GLU A 14 -12.35 9.98 -28.00
N VAL A 15 -13.67 10.13 -28.20
CA VAL A 15 -14.54 8.98 -28.55
C VAL A 15 -14.43 8.67 -30.04
N LYS A 16 -14.10 7.42 -30.36
CA LYS A 16 -14.22 6.83 -31.70
C LYS A 16 -15.40 5.85 -31.70
N GLY A 17 -16.43 6.14 -32.50
CA GLY A 17 -17.68 5.37 -32.54
C GLY A 17 -18.87 6.13 -31.98
N ASP A 18 -19.85 5.41 -31.46
CA ASP A 18 -21.11 5.96 -30.94
C ASP A 18 -20.96 6.47 -29.51
N LYS A 19 -21.04 7.81 -29.37
CA LYS A 19 -20.97 8.56 -28.11
C LYS A 19 -22.16 8.32 -27.19
N SER A 20 -23.30 7.90 -27.73
CA SER A 20 -24.57 7.79 -27.00
C SER A 20 -24.71 6.49 -26.20
N ILE A 21 -23.81 5.53 -26.41
CA ILE A 21 -23.88 4.23 -25.75
C ILE A 21 -23.83 4.36 -24.24
N GLU A 22 -24.73 3.63 -23.57
CA GLU A 22 -24.81 3.57 -22.13
C GLU A 22 -23.86 2.51 -21.56
N ILE A 23 -23.04 2.93 -20.61
CA ILE A 23 -22.13 2.09 -19.85
C ILE A 23 -22.70 1.88 -18.45
N THR A 24 -22.84 0.61 -18.08
CA THR A 24 -23.50 0.17 -16.84
C THR A 24 -22.55 -0.46 -15.85
N ARG A 25 -21.42 -1.02 -16.32
CA ARG A 25 -20.38 -1.61 -15.48
C ARG A 25 -19.04 -1.67 -16.22
N ILE A 26 -18.00 -2.05 -15.48
CA ILE A 26 -16.63 -2.24 -15.97
C ILE A 26 -16.33 -3.74 -16.00
N ALA A 27 -15.66 -4.23 -17.04
CA ALA A 27 -15.27 -5.64 -17.16
C ALA A 27 -13.93 -5.81 -17.89
N THR A 28 -13.26 -6.95 -17.69
CA THR A 28 -12.05 -7.30 -18.48
C THR A 28 -12.43 -7.65 -19.92
N LEU A 29 -11.49 -7.50 -20.86
CA LEU A 29 -11.74 -7.65 -22.30
C LEU A 29 -12.43 -8.99 -22.64
N GLU A 30 -12.05 -10.07 -21.97
CA GLU A 30 -12.55 -11.42 -22.23
C GLU A 30 -13.97 -11.67 -21.70
N LYS A 31 -14.39 -10.93 -20.67
CA LYS A 31 -15.68 -11.10 -20.00
C LYS A 31 -16.68 -9.99 -20.32
N ALA A 32 -16.21 -8.88 -20.89
CA ALA A 32 -17.02 -7.73 -21.21
C ALA A 32 -18.06 -8.08 -22.29
N GLY A 33 -19.29 -7.63 -22.06
CA GLY A 33 -20.39 -7.73 -22.99
C GLY A 33 -21.03 -6.37 -23.29
N VAL A 34 -22.23 -6.42 -23.85
CA VAL A 34 -23.04 -5.22 -24.12
C VAL A 34 -23.33 -4.48 -22.80
N GLY A 35 -23.12 -3.17 -22.80
CA GLY A 35 -23.25 -2.29 -21.64
C GLY A 35 -21.98 -2.15 -20.80
N ASP A 36 -20.90 -2.86 -21.15
CA ASP A 36 -19.65 -2.85 -20.39
C ASP A 36 -18.60 -1.96 -21.05
N ILE A 37 -17.84 -1.24 -20.22
CA ILE A 37 -16.58 -0.62 -20.63
C ILE A 37 -15.40 -1.48 -20.19
N SER A 38 -14.44 -1.67 -21.08
CA SER A 38 -13.18 -2.37 -20.79
C SER A 38 -11.97 -1.47 -21.05
N PHE A 39 -10.76 -2.02 -20.95
CA PHE A 39 -9.52 -1.29 -21.17
C PHE A 39 -8.43 -2.19 -21.76
N CYS A 40 -7.54 -1.61 -22.56
CA CYS A 40 -6.35 -2.29 -23.05
C CYS A 40 -5.14 -1.36 -22.88
N THR A 41 -4.31 -1.65 -21.88
CA THR A 41 -3.10 -0.88 -21.55
C THR A 41 -1.80 -1.61 -21.89
N ASN A 42 -1.87 -2.91 -22.21
CA ASN A 42 -0.70 -3.73 -22.49
C ASN A 42 -0.86 -4.41 -23.85
N PRO A 43 0.12 -4.27 -24.77
CA PRO A 43 0.07 -4.87 -26.11
C PRO A 43 -0.19 -6.39 -26.12
N LYS A 44 0.14 -7.12 -25.04
CA LYS A 44 -0.14 -8.55 -24.94
C LYS A 44 -1.64 -8.90 -25.00
N TYR A 45 -2.52 -7.93 -24.77
CA TYR A 45 -3.97 -8.10 -24.81
C TYR A 45 -4.63 -7.63 -26.11
N LEU A 46 -3.86 -7.23 -27.15
CA LEU A 46 -4.43 -6.78 -28.42
C LEU A 46 -5.33 -7.83 -29.10
N LYS A 47 -5.00 -9.12 -28.96
CA LYS A 47 -5.89 -10.19 -29.44
C LYS A 47 -7.22 -10.19 -28.70
N ALA A 48 -7.20 -10.10 -27.37
CA ALA A 48 -8.42 -10.04 -26.56
C ALA A 48 -9.24 -8.76 -26.86
N LEU A 49 -8.56 -7.65 -27.18
CA LEU A 49 -9.19 -6.41 -27.63
C LEU A 49 -9.96 -6.62 -28.94
N SER A 50 -9.39 -7.31 -29.92
CA SER A 50 -10.07 -7.58 -31.20
C SER A 50 -11.27 -8.52 -31.07
N GLU A 51 -11.30 -9.38 -30.05
CA GLU A 51 -12.34 -10.39 -29.81
C GLU A 51 -13.38 -9.96 -28.77
N THR A 52 -13.20 -8.80 -28.12
CA THR A 52 -14.07 -8.35 -27.02
C THR A 52 -15.49 -8.07 -27.48
N LYS A 53 -16.45 -8.28 -26.58
CA LYS A 53 -17.87 -7.90 -26.77
C LYS A 53 -18.25 -6.67 -25.95
N ALA A 54 -17.25 -5.95 -25.41
CA ALA A 54 -17.46 -4.70 -24.69
C ALA A 54 -18.19 -3.68 -25.56
N SER A 55 -19.07 -2.90 -24.94
CA SER A 55 -19.72 -1.76 -25.59
C SER A 55 -18.76 -0.61 -25.87
N ALA A 56 -17.72 -0.45 -25.03
CA ALA A 56 -16.63 0.48 -25.29
C ALA A 56 -15.31 0.02 -24.64
N VAL A 57 -14.18 0.57 -25.08
CA VAL A 57 -12.86 0.30 -24.50
C VAL A 57 -12.03 1.57 -24.29
N LEU A 58 -11.26 1.62 -23.19
CA LEU A 58 -10.25 2.64 -22.94
C LEU A 58 -8.90 2.17 -23.50
N ILE A 59 -8.35 2.88 -24.49
CA ILE A 59 -7.16 2.43 -25.23
C ILE A 59 -6.25 3.60 -25.62
N THR A 60 -5.01 3.28 -26.02
CA THR A 60 -4.12 4.25 -26.67
C THR A 60 -4.42 4.35 -28.17
N GLU A 61 -3.85 5.36 -28.84
CA GLU A 61 -4.00 5.53 -30.29
C GLU A 61 -3.46 4.31 -31.06
N GLU A 62 -2.34 3.73 -30.63
CA GLU A 62 -1.72 2.58 -31.28
C GLU A 62 -2.57 1.32 -31.22
N ALA A 63 -3.43 1.20 -30.19
CA ALA A 63 -4.31 0.05 -30.03
C ALA A 63 -5.61 0.19 -30.84
N LEU A 64 -5.88 1.36 -31.43
CA LEU A 64 -7.15 1.66 -32.13
C LEU A 64 -7.37 0.74 -33.34
N GLU A 65 -6.33 0.38 -34.09
CA GLU A 65 -6.43 -0.50 -35.26
C GLU A 65 -6.91 -1.92 -34.92
N PHE A 66 -6.77 -2.34 -33.65
CA PHE A 66 -7.20 -3.65 -33.16
C PHE A 66 -8.60 -3.63 -32.52
N CYS A 67 -9.22 -2.44 -32.43
CA CYS A 67 -10.49 -2.25 -31.76
C CYS A 67 -11.68 -2.39 -32.73
N ASN A 68 -12.53 -3.38 -32.51
CA ASN A 68 -13.73 -3.63 -33.30
C ASN A 68 -15.02 -3.05 -32.68
N THR A 69 -14.89 -2.28 -31.60
CA THR A 69 -16.00 -1.64 -30.86
C THR A 69 -15.71 -0.14 -30.68
N ASN A 70 -16.53 0.55 -29.91
CA ASN A 70 -16.34 1.96 -29.60
C ASN A 70 -15.13 2.14 -28.67
N ALA A 71 -14.39 3.22 -28.84
CA ALA A 71 -13.19 3.48 -28.05
C ALA A 71 -13.20 4.88 -27.45
N VAL A 72 -12.59 5.02 -26.28
CA VAL A 72 -12.10 6.30 -25.77
C VAL A 72 -10.58 6.25 -25.86
N VAL A 73 -10.02 7.06 -26.76
CA VAL A 73 -8.58 7.11 -27.03
C VAL A 73 -7.91 8.09 -26.09
N LEU A 74 -6.88 7.63 -25.39
CA LEU A 74 -6.27 8.28 -24.24
C LEU A 74 -4.75 8.07 -24.25
N SER A 75 -4.00 9.04 -23.74
CA SER A 75 -2.55 8.91 -23.53
C SER A 75 -2.20 7.96 -22.37
N ASN A 76 -3.09 7.83 -21.37
CA ASN A 76 -2.91 6.93 -20.23
C ASN A 76 -4.23 6.21 -19.88
N PRO A 77 -4.55 5.11 -20.58
CA PRO A 77 -5.80 4.38 -20.34
C PRO A 77 -5.88 3.74 -18.96
N TYR A 78 -4.75 3.49 -18.30
CA TYR A 78 -4.72 2.92 -16.94
C TYR A 78 -5.19 3.95 -15.90
N MET A 79 -4.72 5.19 -15.99
CA MET A 79 -5.21 6.28 -15.16
C MET A 79 -6.69 6.58 -15.45
N ALA A 80 -7.08 6.52 -16.72
CA ALA A 80 -8.47 6.72 -17.09
C ALA A 80 -9.39 5.64 -16.51
N LEU A 81 -8.95 4.38 -16.51
CA LEU A 81 -9.67 3.29 -15.85
C LEU A 81 -9.91 3.60 -14.37
N ALA A 82 -8.90 4.10 -13.64
CA ALA A 82 -9.05 4.45 -12.23
C ALA A 82 -10.14 5.51 -12.01
N LYS A 83 -10.16 6.57 -12.83
CA LYS A 83 -11.21 7.61 -12.79
C LYS A 83 -12.60 7.06 -13.11
N VAL A 84 -12.70 6.14 -14.07
CA VAL A 84 -13.99 5.48 -14.37
C VAL A 84 -14.41 4.60 -13.20
N MET A 85 -13.49 3.81 -12.62
CA MET A 85 -13.79 2.96 -11.46
C MET A 85 -14.32 3.75 -10.26
N GLU A 86 -13.81 4.97 -10.03
CA GLU A 86 -14.31 5.88 -9.00
C GLU A 86 -15.80 6.23 -9.19
N LEU A 87 -16.24 6.50 -10.43
CA LEU A 87 -17.65 6.79 -10.73
C LEU A 87 -18.59 5.60 -10.49
N PHE A 88 -18.05 4.38 -10.50
CA PHE A 88 -18.78 3.15 -10.24
C PHE A 88 -18.58 2.61 -8.82
N ASP A 89 -17.76 3.26 -8.01
CA ASP A 89 -17.51 2.85 -6.63
C ASP A 89 -18.78 3.03 -5.79
N LYS A 90 -19.17 1.95 -5.10
CA LYS A 90 -20.31 1.91 -4.18
C LYS A 90 -19.86 1.76 -2.73
N SER A 91 -18.57 1.96 -2.47
CA SER A 91 -18.03 1.95 -1.12
C SER A 91 -18.80 2.96 -0.25
N PRO A 92 -19.14 2.60 1.00
CA PRO A 92 -19.77 3.52 1.91
C PRO A 92 -18.94 4.80 2.05
N GLN A 93 -19.62 5.94 1.88
CA GLN A 93 -19.06 7.28 2.06
C GLN A 93 -19.57 7.89 3.37
N PRO A 94 -18.89 8.91 3.92
CA PRO A 94 -19.44 9.72 5.00
C PRO A 94 -20.83 10.25 4.62
N ASP A 95 -21.80 9.97 5.48
CA ASP A 95 -23.22 10.34 5.36
C ASP A 95 -23.70 11.18 6.56
N GLY A 96 -22.78 11.60 7.43
CA GLY A 96 -23.03 12.44 8.59
C GLY A 96 -23.77 11.73 9.74
N LYS A 97 -23.93 10.41 9.69
CA LYS A 97 -24.66 9.67 10.73
C LYS A 97 -23.73 9.08 11.79
N ILE A 98 -24.02 9.41 13.04
CA ILE A 98 -23.43 8.76 14.22
C ILE A 98 -24.40 7.68 14.71
N HIS A 99 -23.95 6.43 14.74
CA HIS A 99 -24.76 5.31 15.20
C HIS A 99 -25.03 5.42 16.71
N SER A 100 -26.25 5.12 17.16
CA SER A 100 -26.67 5.24 18.58
C SER A 100 -25.94 4.31 19.58
N LYS A 101 -25.10 3.40 19.06
CA LYS A 101 -24.27 2.48 19.86
C LYS A 101 -22.78 2.84 19.81
N ALA A 102 -22.41 3.94 19.15
CA ALA A 102 -21.07 4.48 19.27
C ALA A 102 -20.90 5.05 20.69
N VAL A 103 -19.72 4.85 21.27
CA VAL A 103 -19.35 5.43 22.56
C VAL A 103 -18.36 6.55 22.26
N ILE A 104 -18.75 7.79 22.56
CA ILE A 104 -17.96 8.98 22.25
C ILE A 104 -17.78 9.76 23.54
N ALA A 105 -16.53 10.02 23.91
CA ALA A 105 -16.20 10.83 25.07
C ALA A 105 -16.75 12.26 24.91
N SER A 106 -17.19 12.87 26.01
CA SER A 106 -17.80 14.20 25.99
C SER A 106 -16.84 15.33 25.58
N SER A 107 -15.53 15.10 25.72
CA SER A 107 -14.47 16.04 25.33
C SER A 107 -14.04 15.89 23.87
N ALA A 108 -14.52 14.88 23.15
CA ALA A 108 -14.17 14.67 21.76
C ALA A 108 -14.74 15.80 20.88
N ILE A 109 -13.94 16.29 19.94
CA ILE A 109 -14.33 17.32 18.98
C ILE A 109 -14.60 16.63 17.64
N ILE A 110 -15.83 16.73 17.17
CA ILE A 110 -16.30 16.09 15.94
C ILE A 110 -16.62 17.18 14.91
N GLY A 111 -16.01 17.09 13.72
CA GLY A 111 -16.26 17.97 12.59
C GLY A 111 -17.62 17.76 11.92
N GLU A 112 -17.81 18.41 10.77
CA GLU A 112 -19.03 18.34 9.98
C GLU A 112 -19.10 17.07 9.13
N ASN A 113 -20.31 16.56 8.88
CA ASN A 113 -20.56 15.40 8.02
C ASN A 113 -19.74 14.13 8.39
N VAL A 114 -19.48 13.94 9.69
CA VAL A 114 -18.76 12.76 10.19
C VAL A 114 -19.71 11.57 10.35
N THR A 115 -19.29 10.40 9.87
CA THR A 115 -19.98 9.13 10.10
C THR A 115 -19.24 8.31 11.15
N ILE A 116 -19.96 7.80 12.15
CA ILE A 116 -19.39 6.92 13.18
C ILE A 116 -20.25 5.67 13.28
N GLY A 117 -19.65 4.52 12.99
CA GLY A 117 -20.29 3.21 12.93
C GLY A 117 -20.69 2.63 14.29
N ALA A 118 -21.42 1.52 14.24
CA ALA A 118 -21.91 0.85 15.44
C ALA A 118 -20.76 0.34 16.31
N ASN A 119 -20.86 0.52 17.62
CA ASN A 119 -19.86 0.07 18.61
C ASN A 119 -18.46 0.65 18.41
N ALA A 120 -18.29 1.69 17.60
CA ALA A 120 -17.04 2.44 17.58
C ALA A 120 -16.84 3.17 18.91
N VAL A 121 -15.59 3.30 19.35
CA VAL A 121 -15.20 3.99 20.58
C VAL A 121 -14.29 5.15 20.23
N VAL A 122 -14.65 6.35 20.69
CA VAL A 122 -13.87 7.59 20.53
C VAL A 122 -13.53 8.11 21.92
N GLY A 123 -12.25 8.12 22.25
CA GLY A 123 -11.70 8.49 23.56
C GLY A 123 -11.68 10.00 23.84
N GLU A 124 -11.14 10.34 25.01
CA GLU A 124 -11.06 11.73 25.49
C GLU A 124 -10.13 12.60 24.63
N ASN A 125 -10.49 13.87 24.43
CA ASN A 125 -9.69 14.86 23.70
C ASN A 125 -9.33 14.47 22.25
N VAL A 126 -10.03 13.48 21.68
CA VAL A 126 -9.89 13.13 20.27
C VAL A 126 -10.44 14.26 19.40
N VAL A 127 -9.75 14.57 18.31
CA VAL A 127 -10.19 15.56 17.31
C VAL A 127 -10.39 14.87 15.97
N ILE A 128 -11.62 14.93 15.46
CA ILE A 128 -12.01 14.36 14.17
C ILE A 128 -12.41 15.49 13.24
N GLY A 129 -11.74 15.58 12.09
CA GLY A 129 -12.01 16.56 11.04
C GLY A 129 -13.31 16.30 10.25
N ASP A 130 -13.59 17.17 9.29
CA ASP A 130 -14.81 17.12 8.49
C ASP A 130 -14.80 15.95 7.51
N ASN A 131 -15.97 15.40 7.20
CA ASN A 131 -16.16 14.30 6.24
C ASN A 131 -15.36 13.04 6.59
N VAL A 132 -15.04 12.83 7.86
CA VAL A 132 -14.37 11.60 8.32
C VAL A 132 -15.38 10.45 8.42
N PHE A 133 -14.95 9.25 8.05
CA PHE A 133 -15.69 8.03 8.27
C PHE A 133 -14.96 7.15 9.30
N ILE A 134 -15.64 6.77 10.37
CA ILE A 134 -15.18 5.80 11.36
C ILE A 134 -16.07 4.57 11.29
N GLY A 135 -15.49 3.44 10.89
CA GLY A 135 -16.19 2.18 10.74
C GLY A 135 -16.63 1.56 12.07
N SER A 136 -17.54 0.60 11.99
CA SER A 136 -18.03 -0.11 13.17
C SER A 136 -16.89 -0.79 13.94
N CYS A 137 -17.01 -0.79 15.28
CA CYS A 137 -16.03 -1.39 16.19
C CYS A 137 -14.60 -0.86 16.07
N ALA A 138 -14.37 0.29 15.41
CA ALA A 138 -13.08 0.96 15.47
C ALA A 138 -12.89 1.63 16.83
N THR A 139 -11.66 1.65 17.33
CA THR A 139 -11.30 2.29 18.60
C THR A 139 -10.28 3.38 18.33
N ILE A 140 -10.58 4.60 18.76
CA ILE A 140 -9.71 5.77 18.68
C ILE A 140 -9.40 6.25 20.10
N ASP A 141 -8.18 6.04 20.55
CA ASP A 141 -7.75 6.38 21.90
C ASP A 141 -7.42 7.87 22.06
N GLU A 142 -7.27 8.28 23.32
CA GLU A 142 -7.18 9.67 23.75
C GLU A 142 -6.13 10.53 23.02
N GLY A 143 -6.41 11.81 22.86
CA GLY A 143 -5.49 12.79 22.27
C GLY A 143 -5.22 12.63 20.76
N THR A 144 -5.76 11.57 20.13
CA THR A 144 -5.61 11.29 18.70
C THR A 144 -6.26 12.37 17.84
N LYS A 145 -5.64 12.69 16.70
CA LYS A 145 -6.13 13.66 15.72
C LYS A 145 -6.27 13.02 14.35
N ILE A 146 -7.43 13.20 13.73
CA ILE A 146 -7.75 12.66 12.40
C ILE A 146 -8.16 13.81 11.48
N GLY A 147 -7.43 14.00 10.39
CA GLY A 147 -7.69 15.03 9.39
C GLY A 147 -8.92 14.76 8.52
N ASN A 148 -9.31 15.78 7.77
CA ASN A 148 -10.54 15.78 6.96
C ASN A 148 -10.55 14.66 5.91
N ALA A 149 -11.75 14.18 5.57
CA ALA A 149 -11.98 13.18 4.52
C ALA A 149 -11.19 11.86 4.69
N THR A 150 -10.73 11.58 5.91
CA THR A 150 -10.04 10.33 6.23
C THR A 150 -11.04 9.21 6.53
N LEU A 151 -10.76 8.01 6.00
CA LEU A 151 -11.59 6.82 6.13
C LEU A 151 -10.89 5.80 7.04
N ILE A 152 -11.38 5.67 8.26
CA ILE A 152 -10.99 4.62 9.20
C ILE A 152 -11.99 3.47 9.06
N LYS A 153 -11.57 2.33 8.52
CA LYS A 153 -12.47 1.18 8.32
C LYS A 153 -12.75 0.44 9.63
N SER A 154 -13.66 -0.52 9.57
CA SER A 154 -14.13 -1.27 10.75
C SER A 154 -12.99 -2.03 11.45
N ASN A 155 -13.12 -2.18 12.77
CA ASN A 155 -12.17 -2.88 13.65
C ASN A 155 -10.73 -2.32 13.64
N VAL A 156 -10.50 -1.10 13.15
CA VAL A 156 -9.19 -0.44 13.28
C VAL A 156 -8.99 -0.01 14.74
N SER A 157 -7.78 -0.23 15.27
CA SER A 157 -7.37 0.24 16.59
C SER A 157 -6.31 1.32 16.45
N ILE A 158 -6.61 2.53 16.91
CA ILE A 158 -5.70 3.67 16.91
C ILE A 158 -5.42 4.04 18.37
N ALA A 159 -4.18 3.86 18.79
CA ALA A 159 -3.71 4.16 20.14
C ALA A 159 -3.58 5.67 20.37
N HIS A 160 -3.26 6.04 21.61
CA HIS A 160 -3.27 7.44 22.04
C HIS A 160 -2.21 8.31 21.34
N ASP A 161 -2.51 9.61 21.24
CA ASP A 161 -1.65 10.66 20.68
C ASP A 161 -1.19 10.45 19.22
N VAL A 162 -1.89 9.61 18.46
CA VAL A 162 -1.62 9.43 17.03
C VAL A 162 -2.10 10.65 16.24
N GLN A 163 -1.35 11.05 15.21
CA GLN A 163 -1.77 12.11 14.29
C GLN A 163 -1.91 11.55 12.88
N ILE A 164 -3.07 11.75 12.28
CA ILE A 164 -3.41 11.28 10.93
C ILE A 164 -3.88 12.48 10.11
N GLY A 165 -3.27 12.65 8.94
CA GLY A 165 -3.58 13.71 7.98
C GLY A 165 -4.94 13.55 7.31
N ALA A 166 -5.15 14.35 6.26
CA ALA A 166 -6.36 14.35 5.46
C ALA A 166 -6.32 13.31 4.32
N ASN A 167 -7.49 12.90 3.84
CA ASN A 167 -7.68 11.96 2.73
C ASN A 167 -6.97 10.60 2.92
N CYS A 168 -6.74 10.19 4.17
CA CYS A 168 -6.11 8.90 4.44
C CYS A 168 -7.13 7.77 4.39
N ILE A 169 -6.68 6.55 4.11
CA ILE A 169 -7.51 5.34 4.20
C ILE A 169 -6.78 4.32 5.06
N ILE A 170 -7.41 3.89 6.15
CA ILE A 170 -6.89 2.83 7.03
C ILE A 170 -7.87 1.66 6.99
N HIS A 171 -7.44 0.57 6.38
CA HIS A 171 -8.26 -0.62 6.14
C HIS A 171 -8.39 -1.50 7.39
N GLN A 172 -9.30 -2.47 7.31
CA GLN A 172 -9.84 -3.19 8.45
C GLN A 172 -8.77 -3.91 9.28
N ASN A 173 -8.96 -3.91 10.60
CA ASN A 173 -8.09 -4.58 11.57
C ASN A 173 -6.64 -4.08 11.58
N ALA A 174 -6.33 -2.94 10.98
CA ALA A 174 -5.03 -2.29 11.17
C ALA A 174 -4.88 -1.78 12.61
N VAL A 175 -3.64 -1.78 13.12
CA VAL A 175 -3.29 -1.28 14.46
C VAL A 175 -2.26 -0.17 14.32
N ILE A 176 -2.58 1.01 14.82
CA ILE A 176 -1.74 2.21 14.70
C ILE A 176 -1.39 2.72 16.08
N GLY A 177 -0.10 2.86 16.37
CA GLY A 177 0.41 3.46 17.60
C GLY A 177 0.56 2.50 18.78
N CYS A 178 0.51 1.18 18.57
CA CYS A 178 0.86 0.25 19.64
C CYS A 178 2.34 0.36 20.04
N ASP A 179 2.68 -0.14 21.23
CA ASP A 179 4.05 -0.18 21.70
C ASP A 179 4.95 -1.00 20.77
N GLY A 180 6.05 -0.40 20.33
CA GLY A 180 7.13 -1.14 19.69
C GLY A 180 7.85 -2.11 20.63
N PHE A 181 8.69 -2.97 20.05
CA PHE A 181 9.44 -4.02 20.75
C PHE A 181 10.66 -3.49 21.55
N GLY A 182 10.44 -2.53 22.43
CA GLY A 182 11.48 -1.97 23.31
C GLY A 182 11.64 -2.78 24.60
N ASN A 183 12.76 -3.49 24.75
CA ASN A 183 13.10 -4.26 25.95
C ASN A 183 14.59 -4.11 26.30
N ALA A 184 14.91 -4.00 27.59
CA ALA A 184 16.27 -4.08 28.12
C ALA A 184 16.48 -5.47 28.78
N ARG A 185 17.72 -5.98 28.72
CA ARG A 185 18.10 -7.21 29.42
C ARG A 185 18.66 -6.83 30.79
N ASP A 186 18.08 -7.35 31.86
CA ASP A 186 18.58 -7.14 33.23
C ASP A 186 19.76 -8.09 33.53
N ASP A 187 20.49 -7.84 34.62
CA ASP A 187 21.67 -8.60 35.03
C ASP A 187 21.35 -10.09 35.30
N ASP A 188 20.11 -10.39 35.72
CA ASP A 188 19.61 -11.75 35.93
C ASP A 188 19.15 -12.44 34.64
N GLY A 189 19.19 -11.74 33.50
CA GLY A 189 18.74 -12.23 32.20
C GLY A 189 17.22 -12.17 32.00
N SER A 190 16.45 -11.45 32.81
CA SER A 190 15.05 -11.14 32.53
C SER A 190 14.92 -9.99 31.50
N TRP A 191 13.72 -9.83 30.93
CA TRP A 191 13.41 -8.71 30.02
C TRP A 191 12.60 -7.66 30.78
N THR A 192 13.07 -6.41 30.74
CA THR A 192 12.35 -5.26 31.30
C THR A 192 11.79 -4.42 30.15
N LYS A 193 10.47 -4.21 30.16
CA LYS A 193 9.76 -3.39 29.17
C LYS A 193 10.28 -1.95 29.22
N ILE A 194 10.65 -1.41 28.06
CA ILE A 194 10.94 0.02 27.90
C ILE A 194 9.64 0.71 27.43
N PRO A 195 9.08 1.64 28.21
CA PRO A 195 7.92 2.44 27.78
C PRO A 195 8.20 3.14 26.43
N GLN A 196 7.20 3.19 25.55
CA GLN A 196 7.31 3.84 24.25
C GLN A 196 6.57 5.17 24.31
N LEU A 197 7.32 6.27 24.31
CA LEU A 197 6.82 7.61 24.63
C LEU A 197 6.59 8.48 23.40
N GLY A 198 7.16 8.12 22.26
CA GLY A 198 6.93 8.80 20.98
C GLY A 198 5.54 8.52 20.44
N ARG A 199 5.21 8.99 19.24
CA ARG A 199 3.88 8.82 18.63
C ARG A 199 3.99 8.16 17.25
N VAL A 200 2.86 8.13 16.55
CA VAL A 200 2.80 7.88 15.10
C VAL A 200 2.26 9.13 14.42
N ILE A 201 2.95 9.58 13.37
CA ILE A 201 2.53 10.68 12.50
C ILE A 201 2.31 10.12 11.09
N ILE A 202 1.08 10.19 10.61
CA ILE A 202 0.68 9.83 9.26
C ILE A 202 0.30 11.13 8.54
N GLU A 203 1.02 11.49 7.49
CA GLU A 203 0.71 12.66 6.67
C GLU A 203 -0.47 12.39 5.71
N ASP A 204 -0.85 13.39 4.92
CA ASP A 204 -2.01 13.33 4.02
C ASP A 204 -1.89 12.25 2.93
N ASP A 205 -3.04 11.86 2.38
CA ASP A 205 -3.16 11.01 1.20
C ASP A 205 -2.45 9.63 1.38
N VAL A 206 -2.32 9.13 2.61
CA VAL A 206 -1.71 7.83 2.93
C VAL A 206 -2.77 6.72 2.96
N GLU A 207 -2.44 5.56 2.40
CA GLU A 207 -3.28 4.37 2.48
C GLU A 207 -2.54 3.23 3.21
N ILE A 208 -3.21 2.62 4.20
CA ILE A 208 -2.70 1.52 5.02
C ILE A 208 -3.66 0.34 4.94
N GLY A 209 -3.13 -0.81 4.51
CA GLY A 209 -3.85 -2.05 4.30
C GLY A 209 -4.33 -2.74 5.57
N SER A 210 -5.16 -3.77 5.36
CA SER A 210 -5.78 -4.55 6.43
C SER A 210 -4.76 -5.34 7.23
N GLY A 211 -4.94 -5.37 8.56
CA GLY A 211 -4.07 -6.13 9.47
C GLY A 211 -2.61 -5.64 9.51
N THR A 212 -2.33 -4.45 8.96
CA THR A 212 -1.03 -3.80 9.08
C THR A 212 -0.86 -3.16 10.45
N THR A 213 0.35 -3.26 10.99
CA THR A 213 0.70 -2.72 12.30
C THR A 213 1.76 -1.64 12.15
N VAL A 214 1.53 -0.49 12.78
CA VAL A 214 2.46 0.63 12.84
C VAL A 214 2.74 0.95 14.29
N ASP A 215 3.93 0.59 14.77
CA ASP A 215 4.34 0.84 16.15
C ASP A 215 4.62 2.34 16.35
N ARG A 216 4.27 2.86 17.52
CA ARG A 216 4.72 4.19 17.96
C ARG A 216 6.22 4.19 18.18
N GLY A 217 6.83 5.37 18.07
CA GLY A 217 8.25 5.50 18.35
C GLY A 217 8.58 5.45 19.84
N ALA A 218 9.85 5.12 20.16
CA ALA A 218 10.30 4.98 21.54
C ALA A 218 10.41 6.32 22.27
N ILE A 219 11.01 7.32 21.61
CA ILE A 219 11.15 8.70 22.10
C ILE A 219 10.67 9.66 21.01
N ASP A 220 11.32 9.62 19.85
CA ASP A 220 10.85 10.29 18.65
C ASP A 220 9.67 9.53 18.03
N ASP A 221 9.03 10.12 17.02
CA ASP A 221 7.85 9.56 16.37
C ASP A 221 8.21 8.56 15.25
N THR A 222 7.33 7.60 15.00
CA THR A 222 7.26 6.86 13.72
C THR A 222 6.52 7.74 12.71
N VAL A 223 7.03 7.86 11.48
CA VAL A 223 6.49 8.81 10.48
C VAL A 223 6.21 8.11 9.15
N ILE A 224 4.98 8.25 8.65
CA ILE A 224 4.59 7.82 7.31
C ILE A 224 4.23 9.07 6.51
N LYS A 225 5.07 9.40 5.53
CA LYS A 225 4.93 10.65 4.76
C LYS A 225 3.88 10.55 3.67
N LYS A 226 3.52 11.74 3.18
CA LYS A 226 2.43 12.00 2.25
C LYS A 226 2.44 11.07 1.05
N GLY A 227 1.29 10.51 0.70
CA GLY A 227 1.12 9.69 -0.50
C GLY A 227 1.66 8.26 -0.40
N ALA A 228 2.20 7.83 0.75
CA ALA A 228 2.66 6.45 0.90
C ALA A 228 1.51 5.43 0.72
N ARG A 229 1.85 4.22 0.24
CA ARG A 229 0.92 3.10 0.01
C ARG A 229 1.43 1.85 0.71
N ILE A 230 0.80 1.49 1.82
CA ILE A 230 1.19 0.35 2.64
C ILE A 230 0.13 -0.73 2.46
N ASP A 231 0.48 -1.86 1.88
CA ASP A 231 -0.43 -2.98 1.64
C ASP A 231 -0.72 -3.75 2.96
N ASN A 232 -1.47 -4.84 2.84
CA ASN A 232 -1.94 -5.66 3.95
C ASN A 232 -0.80 -6.40 4.68
N LEU A 233 -0.99 -6.62 5.97
CA LEU A 233 -0.11 -7.43 6.82
C LEU A 233 1.34 -6.93 6.84
N VAL A 234 1.56 -5.62 6.67
CA VAL A 234 2.88 -5.01 6.80
C VAL A 234 3.17 -4.75 8.28
N GLN A 235 4.43 -4.93 8.69
CA GLN A 235 4.93 -4.48 10.00
C GLN A 235 5.82 -3.26 9.81
N ILE A 236 5.47 -2.15 10.46
CA ILE A 236 6.29 -0.95 10.58
C ILE A 236 6.66 -0.79 12.05
N ALA A 237 7.92 -1.06 12.39
CA ALA A 237 8.40 -0.97 13.76
C ALA A 237 8.61 0.49 14.23
N HIS A 238 8.91 0.63 15.52
CA HIS A 238 9.12 1.93 16.17
C HIS A 238 10.21 2.78 15.48
N ASN A 239 9.98 4.10 15.40
CA ASN A 239 10.89 5.09 14.84
C ASN A 239 11.21 4.90 13.34
N VAL A 240 10.43 4.09 12.63
CA VAL A 240 10.57 3.98 11.18
C VAL A 240 10.07 5.26 10.51
N ILE A 241 10.77 5.67 9.45
CA ILE A 241 10.36 6.77 8.57
C ILE A 241 10.13 6.20 7.18
N ILE A 242 8.90 6.32 6.67
CA ILE A 242 8.55 5.99 5.29
C ILE A 242 8.42 7.26 4.47
N GLY A 243 9.17 7.36 3.38
CA GLY A 243 9.19 8.49 2.46
C GLY A 243 7.91 8.69 1.67
N ARG A 244 7.82 9.85 1.00
CA ARG A 244 6.66 10.25 0.20
C ARG A 244 6.47 9.33 -0.98
N ASN A 245 5.21 9.03 -1.31
CA ASN A 245 4.84 8.18 -2.45
C ASN A 245 5.56 6.82 -2.48
N THR A 246 6.08 6.35 -1.35
CA THR A 246 6.72 5.05 -1.23
C THR A 246 5.66 3.98 -1.04
N ALA A 247 5.79 2.89 -1.78
CA ALA A 247 4.86 1.77 -1.74
C ALA A 247 5.51 0.52 -1.11
N LEU A 248 4.85 -0.08 -0.12
CA LEU A 248 5.23 -1.34 0.50
C LEU A 248 4.15 -2.38 0.18
N ALA A 249 4.51 -3.41 -0.58
CA ALA A 249 3.61 -4.52 -0.86
C ALA A 249 3.50 -5.49 0.34
N GLY A 250 2.45 -6.32 0.32
CA GLY A 250 1.98 -7.03 1.51
C GLY A 250 3.01 -7.95 2.15
N VAL A 251 2.85 -8.17 3.45
CA VAL A 251 3.73 -9.04 4.27
C VAL A 251 5.17 -8.52 4.37
N THR A 252 5.43 -7.27 4.02
CA THR A 252 6.74 -6.63 4.22
C THR A 252 6.93 -6.30 5.70
N ALA A 253 8.15 -6.47 6.21
CA ALA A 253 8.50 -6.07 7.58
C ALA A 253 9.68 -5.10 7.58
N VAL A 254 9.52 -3.98 8.28
CA VAL A 254 10.55 -2.95 8.47
C VAL A 254 10.89 -2.84 9.94
N ALA A 255 12.12 -3.21 10.31
CA ALA A 255 12.59 -3.12 11.68
C ALA A 255 12.92 -1.69 12.11
N GLY A 256 13.00 -1.48 13.44
CA GLY A 256 12.97 -0.16 14.05
C GLY A 256 14.10 0.77 13.64
N SER A 257 13.84 2.07 13.72
CA SER A 257 14.78 3.15 13.38
C SER A 257 15.31 3.13 11.94
N THR A 258 14.61 2.46 11.01
CA THR A 258 14.95 2.46 9.59
C THR A 258 14.28 3.61 8.86
N THR A 259 15.01 4.24 7.94
CA THR A 259 14.48 5.29 7.06
C THR A 259 14.41 4.78 5.62
N ILE A 260 13.24 4.83 5.00
CA ILE A 260 13.05 4.56 3.58
C ILE A 260 12.75 5.88 2.87
N GLY A 261 13.52 6.17 1.83
CA GLY A 261 13.41 7.40 1.04
C GLY A 261 12.11 7.52 0.24
N ASP A 262 11.99 8.61 -0.49
CA ASP A 262 10.82 8.96 -1.30
C ASP A 262 10.78 8.12 -2.60
N ASN A 263 9.57 7.83 -3.09
CA ASN A 263 9.30 7.09 -4.34
C ASN A 263 9.94 5.69 -4.40
N CYS A 264 10.08 5.01 -3.27
CA CYS A 264 10.57 3.64 -3.22
C CYS A 264 9.45 2.63 -3.52
N LEU A 265 9.80 1.49 -4.11
CA LEU A 265 8.90 0.36 -4.32
C LEU A 265 9.45 -0.87 -3.62
N ILE A 266 8.78 -1.32 -2.55
CA ILE A 266 9.20 -2.47 -1.76
C ILE A 266 8.30 -3.65 -2.07
N GLY A 267 8.85 -4.66 -2.74
CA GLY A 267 8.14 -5.88 -3.10
C GLY A 267 7.70 -6.69 -1.88
N GLY A 268 6.59 -7.42 -2.03
CA GLY A 268 5.95 -8.13 -0.91
C GLY A 268 6.86 -9.20 -0.30
N GLN A 269 6.59 -9.54 0.96
CA GLN A 269 7.41 -10.47 1.76
C GLN A 269 8.87 -10.05 1.95
N SER A 270 9.21 -8.78 1.71
CA SER A 270 10.57 -8.29 1.98
C SER A 270 10.79 -8.06 3.48
N ALA A 271 12.02 -8.25 3.94
CA ALA A 271 12.42 -7.94 5.31
C ALA A 271 13.57 -6.94 5.30
N ILE A 272 13.41 -5.85 6.03
CA ILE A 272 14.39 -4.76 6.11
C ILE A 272 14.86 -4.67 7.56
N THR A 273 16.18 -4.78 7.77
CA THR A 273 16.77 -4.68 9.11
C THR A 273 16.63 -3.28 9.70
N GLY A 274 16.90 -3.15 11.00
CA GLY A 274 16.77 -1.89 11.74
C GLY A 274 18.00 -0.99 11.57
N HIS A 275 17.86 0.29 11.91
CA HIS A 275 18.95 1.26 11.92
C HIS A 275 19.69 1.42 10.59
N ILE A 276 18.99 1.26 9.47
CA ILE A 276 19.55 1.48 8.13
C ILE A 276 18.76 2.54 7.37
N SER A 277 19.34 2.99 6.25
CA SER A 277 18.71 3.96 5.36
C SER A 277 18.64 3.41 3.94
N ILE A 278 17.49 3.55 3.30
CA ILE A 278 17.25 3.24 1.89
C ILE A 278 17.05 4.58 1.18
N CYS A 279 17.88 4.90 0.20
CA CYS A 279 17.76 6.16 -0.54
C CYS A 279 16.50 6.19 -1.42
N ASP A 280 16.16 7.39 -1.91
CA ASP A 280 15.02 7.60 -2.80
C ASP A 280 15.12 6.78 -4.09
N ASN A 281 13.96 6.51 -4.70
CA ASN A 281 13.83 5.79 -5.98
C ASN A 281 14.46 4.39 -5.99
N THR A 282 14.51 3.74 -4.82
CA THR A 282 14.95 2.34 -4.71
C THR A 282 13.78 1.39 -4.96
N ILE A 283 14.05 0.34 -5.74
CA ILE A 283 13.13 -0.77 -5.96
C ILE A 283 13.71 -2.01 -5.28
N ILE A 284 12.99 -2.60 -4.34
CA ILE A 284 13.34 -3.87 -3.71
C ILE A 284 12.41 -4.94 -4.28
N GLY A 285 12.98 -5.99 -4.87
CA GLY A 285 12.17 -7.11 -5.36
C GLY A 285 11.54 -7.93 -4.22
N GLY A 286 10.45 -8.62 -4.52
CA GLY A 286 9.73 -9.43 -3.52
C GLY A 286 10.62 -10.49 -2.86
N ALA A 287 10.28 -10.80 -1.60
CA ALA A 287 10.99 -11.76 -0.75
C ALA A 287 12.49 -11.44 -0.52
N SER A 288 12.89 -10.18 -0.65
CA SER A 288 14.29 -9.77 -0.45
C SER A 288 14.58 -9.44 1.02
N ASN A 289 15.75 -9.88 1.49
CA ASN A 289 16.27 -9.53 2.82
C ASN A 289 17.33 -8.42 2.70
N ILE A 290 17.04 -7.23 3.23
CA ILE A 290 17.94 -6.07 3.18
C ILE A 290 18.60 -5.89 4.54
N GLY A 291 19.89 -6.24 4.61
CA GLY A 291 20.69 -6.19 5.84
C GLY A 291 21.62 -4.98 5.97
N LYS A 292 21.64 -4.07 4.99
CA LYS A 292 22.53 -2.88 4.97
C LYS A 292 21.84 -1.71 4.27
N SER A 293 22.28 -0.50 4.60
CA SER A 293 21.82 0.72 3.93
C SER A 293 22.07 0.65 2.42
N ILE A 294 21.11 1.18 1.66
CA ILE A 294 21.16 1.36 0.21
C ILE A 294 21.35 2.84 -0.06
N THR A 295 22.48 3.20 -0.65
CA THR A 295 22.86 4.61 -0.88
C THR A 295 22.76 5.03 -2.34
N GLN A 296 22.33 4.12 -3.23
CA GLN A 296 22.18 4.39 -4.66
C GLN A 296 20.81 3.92 -5.14
N PRO A 297 20.11 4.71 -5.97
CA PRO A 297 18.84 4.31 -6.55
C PRO A 297 19.03 3.11 -7.49
N GLY A 298 17.98 2.33 -7.69
CA GLY A 298 18.00 1.16 -8.57
C GLY A 298 17.24 -0.04 -8.02
N MET A 299 17.32 -1.16 -8.74
CA MET A 299 16.66 -2.41 -8.37
C MET A 299 17.61 -3.32 -7.58
N TYR A 300 17.19 -3.70 -6.39
CA TYR A 300 17.86 -4.64 -5.50
C TYR A 300 17.00 -5.89 -5.36
N TYR A 301 17.63 -7.06 -5.44
CA TYR A 301 16.95 -8.34 -5.39
C TYR A 301 17.76 -9.34 -4.59
N ALA A 302 17.14 -9.95 -3.57
CA ALA A 302 17.79 -10.92 -2.70
C ALA A 302 16.86 -12.13 -2.43
N ALA A 303 16.18 -12.61 -3.47
CA ALA A 303 15.35 -13.81 -3.42
C ALA A 303 15.85 -14.87 -4.43
N PHE A 304 15.39 -16.11 -4.26
CA PHE A 304 15.65 -17.19 -5.18
C PHE A 304 14.37 -17.58 -5.93
N GLU A 305 14.50 -17.80 -7.24
CA GLU A 305 13.42 -18.38 -8.04
C GLU A 305 13.09 -19.80 -7.57
N ALA A 306 11.80 -20.15 -7.53
CA ALA A 306 11.36 -21.49 -7.21
C ALA A 306 11.94 -22.53 -8.18
N LYS A 307 12.35 -23.67 -7.65
CA LYS A 307 12.86 -24.81 -8.43
C LYS A 307 12.21 -26.10 -7.92
N THR A 308 12.16 -27.14 -8.76
CA THR A 308 11.74 -28.46 -8.28
C THR A 308 12.63 -28.91 -7.12
N ARG A 309 12.09 -29.71 -6.17
CA ARG A 309 12.83 -30.15 -4.96
C ARG A 309 14.25 -30.64 -5.26
N ILE A 310 14.41 -31.44 -6.31
CA ILE A 310 15.71 -32.01 -6.70
C ILE A 310 16.65 -30.92 -7.24
N GLN A 311 16.15 -30.01 -8.09
CA GLN A 311 16.95 -28.89 -8.60
C GLN A 311 17.37 -27.95 -7.47
N TRP A 312 16.47 -27.63 -6.54
CA TRP A 312 16.77 -26.81 -5.37
C TRP A 312 17.85 -27.46 -4.49
N GLY A 313 17.69 -28.74 -4.13
CA GLY A 313 18.69 -29.45 -3.33
C GLY A 313 20.08 -29.49 -3.99
N ARG A 314 20.13 -29.67 -5.32
CA ARG A 314 21.39 -29.61 -6.09
C ARG A 314 22.00 -28.21 -6.09
N PHE A 315 21.18 -27.16 -6.17
CA PHE A 315 21.63 -25.78 -6.11
C PHE A 315 22.26 -25.44 -4.76
N VAL A 316 21.55 -25.75 -3.66
CA VAL A 316 22.06 -25.51 -2.29
C VAL A 316 23.34 -26.30 -2.00
N ALA A 317 23.41 -27.57 -2.43
CA ALA A 317 24.62 -28.40 -2.24
C ALA A 317 25.84 -27.90 -3.03
N LYS A 318 25.64 -27.15 -4.12
CA LYS A 318 26.72 -26.48 -4.86
C LYS A 318 27.16 -25.21 -4.13
N LEU A 319 26.21 -24.39 -3.68
CA LEU A 319 26.48 -23.17 -2.92
C LEU A 319 27.28 -23.47 -1.65
N SER A 320 26.95 -24.52 -0.91
CA SER A 320 27.66 -24.88 0.33
C SER A 320 29.14 -25.27 0.12
N LYS A 321 29.58 -25.48 -1.13
CA LYS A 321 30.96 -25.83 -1.47
C LYS A 321 31.77 -24.65 -2.02
N ILE A 322 31.20 -23.44 -2.06
CA ILE A 322 31.81 -22.30 -2.74
C ILE A 322 33.18 -21.93 -2.18
N ASP A 323 33.35 -21.93 -0.86
CA ASP A 323 34.64 -21.60 -0.22
C ASP A 323 35.73 -22.63 -0.56
N SER A 324 35.36 -23.92 -0.58
CA SER A 324 36.27 -24.99 -0.97
C SER A 324 36.68 -24.87 -2.45
N LEU A 325 35.73 -24.49 -3.31
CA LEU A 325 36.00 -24.23 -4.72
C LEU A 325 36.96 -23.04 -4.89
N ILE A 326 36.73 -21.92 -4.21
CA ILE A 326 37.60 -20.73 -4.23
C ILE A 326 39.02 -21.10 -3.79
N LYS A 327 39.15 -21.84 -2.67
CA LYS A 327 40.45 -22.31 -2.18
C LYS A 327 41.18 -23.18 -3.19
N LYS A 328 40.45 -24.09 -3.86
CA LYS A 328 41.02 -24.98 -4.87
C LYS A 328 41.45 -24.23 -6.13
N VAL A 329 40.70 -23.23 -6.58
CA VAL A 329 41.07 -22.37 -7.71
C VAL A 329 42.37 -21.63 -7.41
N LYS A 330 42.48 -20.99 -6.24
CA LYS A 330 43.71 -20.30 -5.82
C LYS A 330 44.93 -21.23 -5.79
N GLN A 331 44.78 -22.44 -5.26
CA GLN A 331 45.86 -23.44 -5.26
C GLN A 331 46.31 -23.87 -6.66
N LEU A 332 45.42 -23.83 -7.66
CA LEU A 332 45.76 -24.13 -9.05
C LEU A 332 46.46 -22.95 -9.72
N GLU A 333 46.00 -21.72 -9.48
CA GLU A 333 46.65 -20.49 -9.97
C GLU A 333 48.09 -20.37 -9.43
N ASP A 334 48.31 -20.63 -8.14
CA ASP A 334 49.64 -20.62 -7.51
C ASP A 334 50.60 -21.66 -8.10
N LYS A 335 50.07 -22.76 -8.67
CA LYS A 335 50.87 -23.80 -9.34
C LYS A 335 51.20 -23.46 -10.79
N LEU A 336 50.33 -22.70 -11.46
CA LEU A 336 50.52 -22.29 -12.85
C LEU A 336 51.46 -21.08 -12.97
N ASN A 337 51.52 -20.24 -11.94
CA ASN A 337 52.40 -19.08 -11.87
C ASN A 337 53.82 -19.40 -11.35
N LYS A 338 54.15 -20.68 -11.16
CA LYS A 338 55.48 -21.19 -10.85
C LYS A 338 56.09 -21.84 -12.08
#